data_AF-A0A836N7I9-F1
#
_entry.id   AF-A0A836N7I9-F1
#
_cell.length_a   1.000
_cell.length_b   1.000
_cell.length_c   1.000
_cell.angle_alpha   90.00
_cell.angle_beta   90.00
_cell.angle_gamma   90.00
#
_symmetry.space_group_name_H-M   'P 1'
#
loop_
_entity.id
_entity.type
_entity.pdbx_description
1 polymer ?
#
loop_
_entity_poly.entity_id
_entity_poly.type
_entity_poly.pdbx_seq_one_letter_code
_entity_poly.pdbx_strand_id
1 'polypeptide(L)' 'MYSRYGNQYPQFCSSPVDELKKGLDALRDYPVHKLRFQRFVKPMVFGNTQINWEEAYSSFRQTALSVLTS' A
#
# COMPACT_ATOMS: atom_id res chain seq x y z
N MET A 1 -7.81 18.95 -18.28
CA MET A 1 -8.09 17.91 -17.27
C MET A 1 -6.87 17.11 -16.82
N TYR A 2 -5.81 16.91 -17.63
CA TYR A 2 -4.61 16.15 -17.22
C TYR A 2 -3.64 16.84 -16.25
N SER A 3 -3.67 18.18 -16.15
CA SER A 3 -2.74 18.95 -15.30
C SER A 3 -2.92 18.75 -13.79
N ARG A 4 -4.03 18.14 -13.33
CA ARG A 4 -4.31 17.99 -11.88
C ARG A 4 -3.51 16.87 -11.22
N TYR A 5 -3.07 15.87 -11.97
CA TYR A 5 -2.50 14.63 -11.43
C TYR A 5 -0.99 14.48 -11.70
N GLY A 6 -0.33 15.51 -12.24
CA GLY A 6 1.13 15.54 -12.42
C GLY A 6 1.67 14.30 -13.14
N ASN A 7 2.71 13.68 -12.57
CA ASN A 7 3.36 12.46 -13.10
C ASN A 7 2.68 11.16 -12.64
N GLN A 8 1.42 11.21 -12.22
CA GLN A 8 0.69 9.98 -11.86
C GLN A 8 0.41 9.13 -13.10
N TYR A 9 0.29 7.83 -12.88
CA TYR A 9 -0.08 6.89 -13.92
C TYR A 9 -1.40 7.30 -14.58
N PRO A 10 -1.52 7.25 -15.92
CA PRO A 10 -2.77 7.60 -16.62
C PRO A 10 -3.99 6.86 -16.08
N GLN A 11 -3.79 5.62 -15.60
CA GLN A 11 -4.81 4.78 -14.99
C GLN A 11 -5.41 5.39 -13.73
N PHE A 12 -4.68 6.24 -13.01
CA PHE A 12 -5.20 6.95 -11.86
C PHE A 12 -6.34 7.91 -12.23
N CYS A 13 -6.33 8.45 -13.46
CA CYS A 13 -7.41 9.30 -13.97
C CYS A 13 -8.58 8.49 -14.53
N SER A 14 -8.30 7.39 -15.25
CA SER A 14 -9.31 6.63 -15.99
C SER A 14 -9.97 5.51 -15.18
N SER A 15 -9.22 4.88 -14.27
CA SER A 15 -9.72 3.85 -13.34
C SER A 15 -8.92 3.90 -12.02
N PRO A 16 -9.19 4.92 -11.16
CA PRO A 16 -8.45 5.13 -9.92
C PRO A 16 -8.49 3.91 -8.98
N VAL A 17 -9.63 3.22 -8.92
CA VAL A 17 -9.80 2.04 -8.05
C VAL A 17 -8.91 0.88 -8.51
N ASP A 18 -8.81 0.63 -9.82
CA ASP A 18 -7.96 -0.43 -10.34
C ASP A 18 -6.48 -0.10 -10.17
N GLU A 19 -6.10 1.17 -10.35
CA GLU A 19 -4.73 1.62 -10.09
C GLU A 19 -4.35 1.44 -8.60
N LEU A 20 -5.26 1.76 -7.67
CA LEU A 20 -5.03 1.54 -6.25
C LEU A 20 -4.92 0.05 -5.90
N LYS A 21 -5.75 -0.82 -6.50
CA LYS A 21 -5.64 -2.28 -6.33
C LYS A 21 -4.30 -2.80 -6.85
N LYS A 22 -3.84 -2.34 -8.02
CA LYS A 22 -2.50 -2.66 -8.53
C LYS A 22 -1.39 -2.17 -7.61
N GLY A 23 -1.55 -0.98 -7.03
CA GLY A 23 -0.63 -0.46 -6.01
C GLY A 23 -0.58 -1.36 -4.77
N LEU A 24 -1.71 -1.89 -4.31
CA LEU A 24 -1.74 -2.87 -3.21
C LEU A 24 -0.98 -4.14 -3.57
N ASP A 25 -1.18 -4.70 -4.76
CA ASP A 25 -0.43 -5.89 -5.20
C ASP A 25 1.07 -5.59 -5.35
N ALA A 26 1.45 -4.42 -5.87
CA ALA A 26 2.84 -3.98 -5.97
C ALA A 26 3.52 -3.93 -4.59
N LEU A 27 2.82 -3.48 -3.54
CA LEU A 27 3.36 -3.48 -2.18
C LEU A 27 3.75 -4.90 -1.72
N ARG A 28 2.99 -5.93 -2.11
CA ARG A 28 3.29 -7.35 -1.83
C ARG A 28 4.43 -7.87 -2.68
N ASP A 29 4.37 -7.59 -3.98
CA ASP A 29 5.17 -8.29 -4.98
C ASP A 29 6.60 -7.75 -5.08
N TYR A 30 6.81 -6.45 -4.79
CA TYR A 30 8.16 -5.87 -4.82
C TYR A 30 8.83 -5.95 -3.44
N PRO A 31 9.94 -6.71 -3.30
CA PRO A 31 10.59 -6.97 -2.00
C PRO A 31 11.14 -5.71 -1.33
N VAL A 32 11.35 -4.63 -2.09
CA VAL A 32 11.78 -3.33 -1.59
C VAL A 32 10.82 -2.78 -0.52
N HIS A 33 9.52 -3.06 -0.60
CA HIS A 33 8.55 -2.56 0.36
C HIS A 33 8.66 -3.28 1.70
N LYS A 34 8.81 -4.61 1.70
CA LYS A 34 9.13 -5.39 2.90
C LYS A 34 10.44 -4.92 3.56
N LEU A 35 11.48 -4.69 2.76
CA LEU A 35 12.76 -4.19 3.25
C LEU A 35 12.62 -2.81 3.91
N ARG A 36 11.87 -1.90 3.28
CA ARG A 36 11.60 -0.56 3.83
C ARG A 36 10.77 -0.63 5.10
N PHE A 37 9.75 -1.49 5.16
CA PHE A 37 8.99 -1.72 6.38
C PHE A 37 9.88 -2.16 7.52
N GLN A 38 10.75 -3.15 7.31
CA GLN A 38 11.67 -3.65 8.33
C GLN A 38 12.66 -2.58 8.81
N ARG A 39 13.16 -1.74 7.90
CA ARG A 39 14.15 -0.70 8.22
C ARG A 39 13.57 0.55 8.86
N PHE A 40 12.36 0.93 8.47
CA PHE A 40 11.82 2.24 8.82
C PHE A 40 10.55 2.18 9.66
N VAL A 41 9.65 1.22 9.40
CA VAL A 41 8.36 1.16 10.11
C VAL A 41 8.48 0.29 11.37
N LYS A 42 9.04 -0.91 11.26
CA LYS A 42 9.19 -1.84 12.38
C LYS A 42 9.89 -1.20 13.60
N PRO A 43 10.97 -0.40 13.45
CA PRO A 43 11.63 0.23 14.60
C PRO A 43 10.83 1.37 15.25
N MET A 44 9.83 1.93 14.56
CA MET A 44 9.00 3.02 15.08
C MET A 44 7.83 2.51 15.94
N VAL A 45 7.54 1.21 15.89
CA VAL A 45 6.49 0.60 16.72
C VAL A 45 7.07 0.23 18.08
N PHE A 46 6.82 1.09 19.06
CA PHE A 46 7.21 0.86 20.46
C PHE A 46 6.19 -0.02 21.17
N GLY A 47 6.64 -1.06 21.88
CA GLY A 47 5.79 -1.94 22.68
C GLY A 47 6.17 -3.42 22.55
N ASN A 48 5.55 -4.27 23.37
CA ASN A 48 5.82 -5.71 23.38
C ASN A 48 5.24 -6.43 22.15
N THR A 49 4.31 -5.80 21.44
CA THR A 49 3.68 -6.37 20.24
C THR A 49 4.55 -6.09 19.02
N GLN A 50 5.35 -7.07 18.61
CA GLN A 50 6.06 -7.00 17.33
C GLN A 50 5.17 -7.54 16.20
N ILE A 51 4.71 -6.63 15.35
CA ILE A 51 3.97 -6.98 14.14
C ILE A 51 4.97 -7.29 13.02
N ASN A 52 4.80 -8.42 12.35
CA ASN A 52 5.62 -8.76 11.18
C ASN A 52 5.01 -8.18 9.89
N TRP A 53 5.79 -8.19 8.81
CA TRP A 53 5.36 -7.61 7.53
C TRP A 53 4.05 -8.23 7.01
N GLU A 54 3.86 -9.54 7.16
CA GLU A 54 2.70 -10.24 6.58
C GLU A 54 1.42 -9.88 7.32
N GLU A 55 1.47 -9.78 8.65
CA GLU A 55 0.36 -9.33 9.49
C GLU A 55 -0.01 -7.86 9.20
N ALA A 56 1.00 -7.00 9.10
CA ALA A 56 0.80 -5.58 8.81
C ALA A 56 0.19 -5.37 7.41
N TYR A 57 0.76 -6.02 6.40
CA TYR A 57 0.29 -5.90 5.03
C TYR A 57 -1.11 -6.53 4.85
N SER A 58 -1.38 -7.69 5.45
CA SER A 58 -2.70 -8.32 5.37
C SER A 58 -3.79 -7.42 5.97
N SER A 59 -3.53 -6.83 7.15
CA SER A 59 -4.47 -5.91 7.81
C SER A 59 -4.71 -4.65 6.99
N PHE A 60 -3.65 -4.08 6.42
CA PHE A 60 -3.76 -2.92 5.54
C PHE A 60 -4.54 -3.25 4.27
N ARG A 61 -4.23 -4.37 3.61
CA ARG A 61 -4.89 -4.81 2.38
C ARG A 61 -6.38 -5.07 2.61
N GLN A 62 -6.76 -5.72 3.71
CA GLN A 62 -8.15 -5.96 4.05
C GLN A 62 -8.91 -4.64 4.24
N THR A 63 -8.34 -3.71 5.01
CA THR A 63 -8.92 -2.38 5.22
C THR A 63 -9.07 -1.62 3.90
N ALA A 64 -8.02 -1.60 3.08
CA ALA A 64 -8.02 -0.89 1.81
C ALA A 64 -9.04 -1.48 0.83
N LEU A 65 -9.12 -2.81 0.72
CA LEU A 65 -10.13 -3.46 -0.13
C LEU A 65 -11.55 -3.17 0.36
N SER A 66 -11.79 -3.23 1.67
CA SER A 66 -13.10 -2.89 2.25
C SER A 66 -13.57 -1.49 1.82
N VAL A 67 -12.69 -0.49 1.90
CA VAL A 67 -12.98 0.89 1.48
C VAL A 67 -13.18 1.00 -0.02
N LEU A 68 -12.38 0.29 -0.83
CA LEU A 68 -12.48 0.33 -2.30
C LEU A 68 -13.67 -0.43 -2.88
N THR A 69 -14.30 -1.31 -2.09
CA THR A 69 -15.52 -2.05 -2.48
C THR A 69 -16.80 -1.51 -1.84
N SER A 70 -16.67 -0.48 -0.98
CA SER A 70 -17.80 0.23 -0.37
C SER A 70 -18.32 1.33 -1.30
#